data_AF-A0A3D1LDM2-F1
#
_entry.id   AF-A0A3D1LDM2-F1
#
_cell.length_a   1.000
_cell.length_b   1.000
_cell.length_c   1.000
_cell.angle_alpha   90.00
_cell.angle_beta   90.00
_cell.angle_gamma   90.00
#
_symmetry.space_group_name_H-M   'P 1'
#
loop_
_entity.id
_entity.type
_entity.pdbx_description
1 polymer ?
#
loop_
_entity_poly.entity_id
_entity_poly.type
_entity_poly.pdbx_seq_one_letter_code
_entity_poly.pdbx_strand_id
1 'polypeptide(L)'
;RKIRRQSVAIREGLQKIITSPTYAKFLQEPIVTIRSDRFVVPVKAECKGSIPGLVHDVSSSGSTFFIEPMQAVNGNNALRELFVEERKEIERILTELSGEVAGHREHLAINYTVLTQLDCIFARAKLSFAMKATEPEIRTDGRLELKRARHPLITGKTVVPISVRLGSDFDTLIITGPNTGGKTV
;
A
#
# COMPACT_ATOMS: atom_id res chain seq x y z
N ARG A 1 -19.28 -19.86 -6.27
CA ARG A 1 -20.62 -20.25 -6.84
C ARG A 1 -21.65 -20.58 -5.75
N LYS A 2 -21.31 -21.38 -4.73
CA LYS A 2 -22.24 -21.74 -3.63
C LYS A 2 -22.70 -20.53 -2.79
N ILE A 3 -21.77 -19.66 -2.37
CA ILE A 3 -22.06 -18.41 -1.64
C ILE A 3 -23.11 -17.57 -2.36
N ARG A 4 -22.87 -17.23 -3.64
CA ARG A 4 -23.82 -16.46 -4.47
C ARG A 4 -25.21 -17.10 -4.52
N ARG A 5 -25.29 -18.42 -4.72
CA ARG A 5 -26.57 -19.14 -4.76
C ARG A 5 -27.30 -19.05 -3.41
N GLN A 6 -26.56 -19.22 -2.31
CA GLN A 6 -27.11 -19.14 -0.95
C GLN A 6 -27.59 -17.72 -0.62
N SER A 7 -26.82 -16.69 -0.98
CA SER A 7 -27.22 -15.29 -0.82
C SER A 7 -28.49 -14.95 -1.58
N VAL A 8 -28.65 -15.45 -2.82
CA VAL A 8 -29.87 -15.27 -3.61
C VAL A 8 -31.06 -15.95 -2.94
N ALA A 9 -30.90 -17.20 -2.49
CA ALA A 9 -31.97 -17.95 -1.84
C ALA A 9 -32.46 -17.27 -0.53
N ILE A 10 -31.55 -16.76 0.30
CA ILE A 10 -31.90 -16.01 1.51
C ILE A 10 -32.64 -14.73 1.14
N ARG A 11 -32.13 -13.99 0.15
CA ARG A 11 -32.73 -12.73 -0.28
C ARG A 11 -34.14 -12.95 -0.84
N GLU A 12 -34.37 -13.98 -1.64
CA GLU A 12 -35.70 -14.35 -2.15
C GLU A 12 -36.66 -14.74 -1.01
N GLY A 13 -36.19 -15.49 -0.02
CA GLY A 13 -36.97 -15.82 1.18
C GLY A 13 -37.39 -14.57 1.96
N LEU A 14 -36.45 -13.65 2.19
CA LEU A 14 -36.71 -12.38 2.86
C LEU A 14 -37.56 -11.43 2.01
N GLN A 15 -37.44 -11.49 0.68
CA GLN A 15 -38.21 -10.67 -0.25
C GLN A 15 -39.72 -10.97 -0.15
N LYS A 16 -40.08 -12.23 0.13
CA LYS A 16 -41.47 -12.62 0.42
C LYS A 16 -41.98 -12.01 1.72
N ILE A 17 -41.12 -11.84 2.72
CA ILE A 17 -41.48 -11.22 4.02
C ILE A 17 -41.72 -9.73 3.83
N ILE A 18 -40.80 -9.01 3.18
CA ILE A 18 -40.92 -7.54 3.02
C ILE A 18 -42.05 -7.11 2.08
N THR A 19 -42.40 -7.96 1.11
CA THR A 19 -43.50 -7.70 0.16
C THR A 19 -44.87 -8.13 0.72
N SER A 20 -44.90 -8.89 1.82
CA SER A 20 -46.15 -9.31 2.45
C SER A 20 -46.85 -8.11 3.09
N PRO A 21 -48.13 -7.82 2.75
CA PRO A 21 -48.88 -6.70 3.33
C PRO A 21 -48.97 -6.76 4.87
N THR A 22 -48.95 -7.98 5.43
CA THR A 22 -48.99 -8.22 6.87
C THR A 22 -47.73 -7.73 7.58
N TYR A 23 -46.55 -7.93 6.98
CA TYR A 23 -45.28 -7.60 7.60
C TYR A 23 -44.77 -6.20 7.19
N ALA A 24 -45.09 -5.74 5.97
CA ALA A 24 -44.65 -4.45 5.45
C ALA A 24 -44.99 -3.26 6.37
N LYS A 25 -46.13 -3.31 7.08
CA LYS A 25 -46.55 -2.26 8.03
C LYS A 25 -45.66 -2.12 9.27
N PHE A 26 -44.94 -3.18 9.63
CA PHE A 26 -44.03 -3.21 10.78
C PHE A 26 -42.59 -2.80 10.41
N LEU A 27 -42.28 -2.72 9.12
CA LEU A 27 -40.96 -2.38 8.63
C LEU A 27 -40.74 -0.88 8.62
N GLN A 28 -39.49 -0.47 8.89
CA GLN A 28 -39.09 0.93 8.67
C GLN A 28 -39.02 1.21 7.17
N GLU A 29 -38.37 0.33 6.43
CA GLU A 29 -38.29 0.33 4.97
C GLU A 29 -38.39 -1.12 4.47
N PRO A 30 -39.12 -1.39 3.37
CA PRO A 30 -39.27 -2.74 2.82
C PRO A 30 -38.02 -3.13 2.01
N ILE A 31 -36.87 -3.18 2.67
CA ILE A 31 -35.59 -3.54 2.07
C ILE A 31 -34.92 -4.68 2.85
N VAL A 32 -34.22 -5.55 2.13
CA VAL A 32 -33.29 -6.50 2.74
C VAL A 32 -31.93 -5.82 2.83
N THR A 33 -31.36 -5.77 4.03
CA THR A 33 -30.04 -5.16 4.27
C THR A 33 -29.11 -6.17 4.95
N ILE A 34 -27.85 -5.79 5.11
CA ILE A 34 -26.83 -6.62 5.75
C ILE A 34 -26.33 -5.92 7.02
N ARG A 35 -26.29 -6.67 8.12
CA ARG A 35 -25.68 -6.27 9.40
C ARG A 35 -24.83 -7.40 9.93
N SER A 36 -23.60 -7.11 10.31
CA SER A 36 -22.65 -8.10 10.84
C SER A 36 -22.56 -9.36 9.97
N ASP A 37 -22.50 -9.17 8.65
CA ASP A 37 -22.48 -10.21 7.60
C ASP A 37 -23.72 -11.12 7.55
N ARG A 38 -24.86 -10.67 8.10
CA ARG A 38 -26.13 -11.39 8.06
C ARG A 38 -27.19 -10.59 7.32
N PHE A 39 -27.99 -11.28 6.51
CA PHE A 39 -29.16 -10.66 5.90
C PHE A 39 -30.23 -10.43 6.95
N VAL A 40 -30.68 -9.19 7.06
CA VAL A 40 -31.63 -8.71 8.07
C VAL A 40 -32.65 -7.77 7.45
N VAL A 41 -33.73 -7.52 8.17
CA VAL A 41 -34.80 -6.60 7.77
C VAL A 41 -34.95 -5.50 8.85
N PRO A 42 -35.06 -4.22 8.47
CA PRO A 42 -35.23 -3.12 9.41
C PRO A 42 -36.69 -3.02 9.89
N VAL A 43 -36.89 -3.18 11.19
CA VAL A 43 -38.20 -3.15 11.86
C VAL A 43 -38.29 -1.92 12.75
N LYS A 44 -39.46 -1.28 12.78
CA LYS A 44 -39.73 -0.13 13.67
C LYS A 44 -39.56 -0.53 15.13
N ALA A 45 -39.01 0.35 15.96
CA ALA A 45 -38.78 0.08 17.39
C ALA A 45 -40.05 -0.35 18.13
N GLU A 46 -41.20 0.29 17.85
CA GLU A 46 -42.50 -0.07 18.41
C GLU A 46 -43.00 -1.46 17.99
N CYS A 47 -42.49 -2.02 16.87
CA CYS A 47 -42.93 -3.29 16.30
C CYS A 47 -41.87 -4.40 16.39
N LYS A 48 -40.86 -4.25 17.25
CA LYS A 48 -39.75 -5.23 17.37
C LYS A 48 -40.18 -6.68 17.61
N GLY A 49 -41.33 -6.90 18.27
CA GLY A 49 -41.88 -8.23 18.55
C GLY A 49 -42.81 -8.78 17.47
N SER A 50 -43.12 -7.98 16.43
CA SER A 50 -44.10 -8.33 15.40
C SER A 50 -43.52 -9.28 14.34
N ILE A 51 -42.19 -9.35 14.21
CA ILE A 51 -41.50 -10.28 13.31
C ILE A 51 -40.69 -11.26 14.15
N PRO A 52 -41.00 -12.57 14.13
CA PRO A 52 -40.23 -13.55 14.87
C PRO A 52 -38.82 -13.69 14.29
N GLY A 53 -37.82 -13.40 15.11
CA GLY A 53 -36.42 -13.40 14.69
C GLY A 53 -35.45 -12.96 15.76
N LEU A 54 -34.17 -12.91 15.40
CA LEU A 54 -33.06 -12.50 16.24
C LEU A 54 -32.68 -11.05 15.94
N VAL A 55 -32.56 -10.22 16.97
CA VAL A 55 -32.04 -8.85 16.82
C VAL A 55 -30.53 -8.91 16.65
N HIS A 56 -30.00 -8.33 15.58
CA HIS A 56 -28.55 -8.25 15.32
C HIS A 56 -27.95 -6.88 15.59
N ASP A 57 -28.75 -5.83 15.42
CA ASP A 57 -28.27 -4.46 15.57
C ASP A 57 -29.44 -3.51 15.82
N VAL A 58 -29.12 -2.31 16.32
CA VAL A 58 -30.05 -1.21 16.55
C VAL A 58 -29.45 0.06 15.96
N SER A 59 -30.26 0.87 15.27
CA SER A 59 -29.79 2.15 14.74
C SER A 59 -29.28 3.07 15.84
N SER A 60 -28.35 3.98 15.52
CA SER A 60 -27.81 4.94 16.49
C SER A 60 -28.87 5.83 17.14
N SER A 61 -29.98 6.08 16.44
CA SER A 61 -31.17 6.79 16.93
C SER A 61 -32.07 5.96 17.84
N GLY A 62 -31.86 4.64 17.93
CA GLY A 62 -32.74 3.69 18.62
C GLY A 62 -34.06 3.39 17.92
N SER A 63 -34.34 4.03 16.78
CA SER A 63 -35.65 3.96 16.09
C SER A 63 -35.85 2.69 15.25
N THR A 64 -34.77 2.01 14.87
CA THR A 64 -34.84 0.87 13.93
C THR A 64 -34.07 -0.32 14.49
N PHE A 65 -34.74 -1.47 14.56
CA PHE A 65 -34.14 -2.75 14.95
C PHE A 65 -33.86 -3.57 13.69
N PHE A 66 -32.64 -4.08 13.56
CA PHE A 66 -32.27 -4.96 12.45
C PHE A 66 -32.46 -6.41 12.88
N ILE A 67 -33.55 -7.01 12.39
CA ILE A 67 -33.98 -8.36 12.81
C ILE A 67 -33.65 -9.35 11.69
N GLU A 68 -33.06 -10.47 12.05
CA GLU A 68 -32.97 -11.68 11.22
C GLU A 68 -34.19 -12.55 11.46
N PRO A 69 -35.11 -12.66 10.50
CA PRO A 69 -36.28 -13.54 10.63
C PRO A 69 -35.86 -15.01 10.75
N MET A 70 -36.63 -15.79 11.51
CA MET A 70 -36.36 -17.23 11.73
C MET A 70 -36.13 -18.03 10.44
N GLN A 71 -36.82 -17.66 9.34
CA GLN A 71 -36.67 -18.31 8.03
C GLN A 71 -35.28 -18.11 7.40
N ALA A 72 -34.56 -17.05 7.77
CA ALA A 72 -33.23 -16.73 7.25
C ALA A 72 -32.09 -17.23 8.14
N VAL A 73 -32.35 -17.61 9.40
CA VAL A 73 -31.31 -18.01 10.38
C VAL A 73 -30.42 -19.13 9.86
N ASN A 74 -31.03 -20.23 9.43
CA ASN A 74 -30.29 -21.38 8.89
C ASN A 74 -29.53 -21.02 7.61
N GLY A 75 -30.15 -20.19 6.76
CA GLY A 75 -29.54 -19.72 5.53
C GLY A 75 -28.30 -18.88 5.77
N ASN A 76 -28.39 -17.90 6.68
CA ASN A 76 -27.30 -17.03 7.09
C ASN A 76 -26.18 -17.80 7.81
N ASN A 77 -26.50 -18.81 8.64
CA ASN A 77 -25.49 -19.67 9.27
C ASN A 77 -24.69 -20.45 8.21
N ALA A 78 -25.38 -21.13 7.29
CA ALA A 78 -24.72 -21.85 6.20
C ALA A 78 -23.91 -20.91 5.29
N LEU A 79 -24.41 -19.69 5.04
CA LEU A 79 -23.66 -18.68 4.29
C LEU A 79 -22.36 -18.28 5.01
N ARG A 80 -22.41 -18.11 6.34
CA ARG A 80 -21.23 -17.79 7.16
C ARG A 80 -20.21 -18.92 7.15
N GLU A 81 -20.66 -20.17 7.24
CA GLU A 81 -19.78 -21.35 7.11
C GLU A 81 -19.06 -21.35 5.75
N LEU A 82 -19.80 -21.12 4.65
CA LEU A 82 -19.21 -21.04 3.32
C LEU A 82 -18.17 -19.91 3.20
N PHE A 83 -18.39 -18.75 3.84
CA PHE A 83 -17.38 -17.69 3.87
C PHE A 83 -16.13 -18.05 4.66
N VAL A 84 -16.28 -18.80 5.76
CA VAL A 84 -15.14 -19.30 6.54
C VAL A 84 -14.35 -20.33 5.74
N GLU A 85 -15.03 -21.25 5.05
CA GLU A 85 -14.38 -22.22 4.15
C GLU A 85 -13.64 -21.52 3.02
N GLU A 86 -14.25 -20.52 2.38
CA GLU A 86 -13.61 -19.74 1.32
C GLU A 86 -12.36 -19.03 1.82
N ARG A 87 -12.41 -18.39 3.00
CA ARG A 87 -11.24 -17.74 3.59
C ARG A 87 -10.11 -18.71 3.88
N LYS A 88 -10.41 -19.89 4.44
CA LYS A 88 -9.40 -20.94 4.69
C LYS A 88 -8.75 -21.41 3.39
N GLU A 89 -9.54 -21.57 2.33
CA GLU A 89 -9.01 -21.99 1.04
C GLU A 89 -8.14 -20.90 0.40
N ILE A 90 -8.55 -19.63 0.51
CA ILE A 90 -7.71 -18.49 0.08
C ILE A 90 -6.37 -18.51 0.82
N GLU A 91 -6.38 -18.68 2.15
CA GLU A 91 -5.16 -18.73 2.96
C GLU A 91 -4.27 -19.92 2.57
N ARG A 92 -4.86 -21.09 2.33
CA ARG A 92 -4.14 -22.28 1.85
C ARG A 92 -3.43 -22.00 0.52
N ILE A 93 -4.15 -21.46 -0.46
CA ILE A 93 -3.61 -21.12 -1.79
C ILE A 93 -2.50 -20.06 -1.67
N LEU A 94 -2.72 -19.01 -0.89
CA LEU A 94 -1.71 -17.96 -0.69
C LEU A 94 -0.45 -18.51 -0.01
N THR A 95 -0.59 -19.42 0.95
CA THR A 95 0.54 -20.07 1.62
C THR A 95 1.33 -20.93 0.64
N GLU A 96 0.65 -21.70 -0.19
CA GLU A 96 1.25 -22.52 -1.24
C GLU A 96 2.05 -21.68 -2.24
N LEU A 97 1.41 -20.65 -2.82
CA LEU A 97 2.06 -19.72 -3.76
C LEU A 97 3.22 -18.95 -3.11
N SER A 98 3.07 -18.54 -1.86
CA SER A 98 4.16 -17.89 -1.12
C SER A 98 5.34 -18.83 -0.89
N GLY A 99 5.05 -20.12 -0.66
CA GLY A 99 6.05 -21.18 -0.57
C GLY A 99 6.82 -21.38 -1.87
N GLU A 100 6.12 -21.38 -3.02
CA GLU A 100 6.76 -21.44 -4.34
C GLU A 100 7.72 -20.27 -4.56
N VAL A 101 7.29 -19.04 -4.25
CA VAL A 101 8.15 -17.85 -4.35
C VAL A 101 9.33 -17.92 -3.39
N ALA A 102 9.11 -18.41 -2.16
CA ALA A 102 10.17 -18.58 -1.17
C ALA A 102 11.26 -19.56 -1.64
N GLY A 103 10.90 -20.57 -2.45
CA GLY A 103 11.86 -21.46 -3.11
C GLY A 103 12.87 -20.74 -4.01
N HIS A 104 12.53 -19.54 -4.50
CA HIS A 104 13.41 -18.71 -5.34
C HIS A 104 14.12 -17.59 -4.56
N ARG A 105 14.09 -17.61 -3.23
CA ARG A 105 14.64 -16.54 -2.37
C ARG A 105 16.08 -16.16 -2.72
N GLU A 106 16.95 -17.13 -2.93
CA GLU A 106 18.37 -16.87 -3.21
C GLU A 106 18.56 -16.13 -4.54
N HIS A 107 17.90 -16.60 -5.60
CA HIS A 107 17.93 -15.93 -6.90
C HIS A 107 17.35 -14.51 -6.85
N LEU A 108 16.24 -14.31 -6.12
CA LEU A 108 15.65 -12.99 -5.92
C LEU A 108 16.60 -12.05 -5.16
N ALA A 109 17.30 -12.54 -4.14
CA ALA A 109 18.26 -11.75 -3.38
C ALA A 109 19.49 -11.33 -4.23
N ILE A 110 19.99 -12.25 -5.06
CA ILE A 110 21.07 -11.96 -6.02
C ILE A 110 20.60 -10.90 -7.02
N ASN A 111 19.43 -11.10 -7.63
CA ASN A 111 18.86 -10.14 -8.57
C ASN A 111 18.69 -8.76 -7.96
N TYR A 112 18.18 -8.69 -6.72
CA TYR A 112 18.04 -7.43 -5.99
C TYR A 112 19.40 -6.73 -5.79
N THR A 113 20.44 -7.48 -5.43
CA THR A 113 21.79 -6.95 -5.25
C THR A 113 22.33 -6.39 -6.56
N VAL A 114 22.20 -7.13 -7.66
CA VAL A 114 22.64 -6.69 -8.99
C VAL A 114 21.88 -5.45 -9.46
N LEU A 115 20.55 -5.44 -9.29
CA LEU A 115 19.73 -4.28 -9.64
C LEU A 115 20.14 -3.03 -8.86
N THR A 116 20.43 -3.17 -7.57
CA THR A 116 20.89 -2.06 -6.72
C THR A 116 22.25 -1.52 -7.18
N GLN A 117 23.17 -2.42 -7.55
CA GLN A 117 24.47 -2.02 -8.11
C GLN A 117 24.31 -1.26 -9.43
N LEU A 118 23.46 -1.77 -10.33
CA LEU A 118 23.18 -1.12 -11.61
C LEU A 118 22.53 0.25 -11.41
N ASP A 119 21.58 0.39 -10.49
CA ASP A 119 20.95 1.66 -10.18
C ASP A 119 21.97 2.70 -9.71
N CYS A 120 22.88 2.31 -8.80
CA CYS A 120 23.96 3.19 -8.35
C CYS A 120 24.91 3.59 -9.50
N ILE A 121 25.26 2.67 -10.39
CA ILE A 121 26.08 2.95 -11.58
C ILE A 121 25.36 3.96 -12.49
N PHE A 122 24.07 3.75 -12.78
CA PHE A 122 23.30 4.67 -13.61
C PHE A 122 23.11 6.04 -12.96
N ALA A 123 22.90 6.09 -11.63
CA ALA A 123 22.81 7.33 -10.89
C ALA A 123 24.12 8.14 -10.99
N ARG A 124 25.27 7.48 -10.78
CA ARG A 124 26.60 8.08 -10.95
C ARG A 124 26.85 8.56 -12.38
N ALA A 125 26.44 7.79 -13.38
CA ALA A 125 26.56 8.18 -14.78
C ALA A 125 25.72 9.42 -15.10
N LYS A 126 24.44 9.44 -14.70
CA LYS A 126 23.55 10.60 -14.86
C LYS A 126 24.10 11.84 -14.17
N LEU A 127 24.61 11.69 -12.94
CA LEU A 127 25.25 12.77 -12.21
C LEU A 127 26.48 13.30 -12.95
N SER A 128 27.33 12.39 -13.46
CA SER A 128 28.51 12.75 -14.25
C SER A 128 28.13 13.57 -15.49
N PHE A 129 27.12 13.14 -16.25
CA PHE A 129 26.60 13.90 -17.40
C PHE A 129 26.07 15.27 -17.00
N ALA A 130 25.25 15.35 -15.94
CA ALA A 130 24.69 16.61 -15.47
C ALA A 130 25.77 17.62 -15.02
N MET A 131 26.83 17.12 -14.41
CA MET A 131 27.95 17.93 -13.93
C MET A 131 29.02 18.21 -15.00
N LYS A 132 28.93 17.56 -16.17
CA LYS A 132 30.03 17.47 -17.14
C LYS A 132 31.33 17.00 -16.49
N ALA A 133 31.21 16.02 -15.58
CA ALA A 133 32.33 15.47 -14.87
C ALA A 133 33.15 14.53 -15.77
N THR A 134 34.37 14.26 -15.35
CA THR A 134 35.30 13.36 -16.03
C THR A 134 35.75 12.30 -15.03
N GLU A 135 36.03 11.09 -15.51
CA GLU A 135 36.65 10.05 -14.69
C GLU A 135 38.05 10.51 -14.22
N PRO A 136 38.29 10.59 -12.90
CA PRO A 136 39.60 10.99 -12.39
C PRO A 136 40.58 9.82 -12.44
N GLU A 137 41.86 10.12 -12.71
CA GLU A 137 42.95 9.19 -12.47
C GLU A 137 43.24 9.14 -10.96
N ILE A 138 43.10 7.97 -10.34
CA ILE A 138 43.39 7.78 -8.92
C ILE A 138 44.87 7.46 -8.75
N ARG A 139 45.57 8.30 -7.99
CA ARG A 139 47.01 8.15 -7.70
C ARG A 139 47.25 7.84 -6.22
N THR A 140 48.35 7.14 -5.94
CA THR A 140 48.79 6.76 -4.58
C THR A 140 50.11 7.40 -4.17
N ASP A 141 50.70 8.24 -5.02
CA ASP A 141 52.01 8.90 -4.83
C ASP A 141 51.90 10.28 -4.15
N GLY A 142 50.72 10.61 -3.61
CA GLY A 142 50.45 11.90 -2.94
C GLY A 142 50.29 13.09 -3.88
N ARG A 143 50.34 12.89 -5.21
CA ARG A 143 50.15 13.96 -6.20
C ARG A 143 48.67 14.27 -6.39
N LEU A 144 48.35 15.57 -6.41
CA LEU A 144 47.02 16.08 -6.73
C LEU A 144 47.12 16.99 -7.95
N GLU A 145 46.29 16.73 -8.96
CA GLU A 145 46.13 17.63 -10.10
C GLU A 145 44.64 17.77 -10.44
N LEU A 146 44.12 18.97 -10.27
CA LEU A 146 42.75 19.36 -10.61
C LEU A 146 42.81 20.34 -11.79
N LYS A 147 42.18 19.98 -12.91
CA LYS A 147 42.15 20.81 -14.13
C LYS A 147 40.77 21.39 -14.33
N ARG A 148 40.63 22.72 -14.26
CA ARG A 148 39.36 23.43 -14.42
C ARG A 148 38.23 22.84 -13.56
N ALA A 149 38.56 22.41 -12.35
CA ALA A 149 37.65 21.82 -11.39
C ALA A 149 36.65 22.85 -10.87
N ARG A 150 35.47 22.37 -10.46
CA ARG A 150 34.37 23.17 -9.93
C ARG A 150 33.88 22.51 -8.65
N HIS A 151 33.46 23.31 -7.69
CA HIS A 151 32.82 22.77 -6.49
C HIS A 151 31.50 22.06 -6.88
N PRO A 152 31.33 20.76 -6.54
CA PRO A 152 30.26 19.92 -7.08
C PRO A 152 28.85 20.35 -6.66
N LEU A 153 28.70 21.03 -5.52
CA LEU A 153 27.42 21.51 -5.00
C LEU A 153 27.06 22.94 -5.44
N ILE A 154 27.96 23.66 -6.14
CA ILE A 154 27.68 25.02 -6.60
C ILE A 154 27.20 24.94 -8.05
N THR A 155 25.97 25.38 -8.30
CA THR A 155 25.34 25.26 -9.62
C THR A 155 26.04 26.14 -10.67
N GLY A 156 26.21 25.58 -11.87
CA GLY A 156 27.14 26.07 -12.90
C GLY A 156 26.82 27.40 -13.58
N LYS A 157 25.80 28.15 -13.15
CA LYS A 157 25.53 29.48 -13.70
C LYS A 157 26.52 30.55 -13.22
N THR A 158 27.26 30.29 -12.13
CA THR A 158 28.11 31.31 -11.48
C THR A 158 29.50 30.83 -11.04
N VAL A 159 29.78 29.51 -11.04
CA VAL A 159 31.09 29.03 -10.55
C VAL A 159 32.18 29.19 -11.61
N VAL A 160 33.28 29.83 -11.24
CA VAL A 160 34.48 29.93 -12.09
C VAL A 160 35.37 28.72 -11.79
N PRO A 161 35.77 27.93 -12.81
CA PRO A 161 36.59 26.75 -12.59
C PRO A 161 38.02 27.14 -12.20
N ILE A 162 38.64 26.36 -11.30
CA ILE A 162 40.03 26.55 -10.86
C ILE A 162 40.91 25.37 -11.29
N SER A 163 42.21 25.62 -11.44
CA SER A 163 43.20 24.56 -11.63
C SER A 163 44.20 24.60 -10.50
N VAL A 164 44.45 23.45 -9.86
CA VAL A 164 45.31 23.33 -8.68
C VAL A 164 46.20 22.10 -8.86
N ARG A 165 47.48 22.22 -8.52
CA ARG A 165 48.43 21.11 -8.50
C ARG A 165 49.21 21.11 -7.18
N LEU A 166 49.54 19.94 -6.65
CA LEU A 166 50.30 19.76 -5.42
C LEU A 166 51.04 18.41 -5.44
N GLY A 167 52.19 18.32 -4.76
CA GLY A 167 52.95 17.08 -4.59
C GLY A 167 53.89 16.75 -5.75
N SER A 168 54.06 17.66 -6.72
CA SER A 168 55.11 17.55 -7.74
C SER A 168 56.35 18.35 -7.32
N ASP A 169 56.41 19.64 -7.65
CA ASP A 169 57.57 20.51 -7.46
C ASP A 169 57.49 21.25 -6.11
N PHE A 170 56.31 21.22 -5.49
CA PHE A 170 55.99 21.83 -4.20
C PHE A 170 54.86 21.03 -3.54
N ASP A 171 54.86 21.03 -2.21
CA ASP A 171 53.90 20.33 -1.35
C ASP A 171 53.04 21.30 -0.52
N THR A 172 53.34 22.60 -0.58
CA THR A 172 52.70 23.64 0.24
C THR A 172 52.11 24.72 -0.66
N LEU A 173 50.82 25.04 -0.45
CA LEU A 173 50.10 26.11 -1.15
C LEU A 173 49.65 27.19 -0.16
N ILE A 174 50.14 28.42 -0.32
CA ILE A 174 49.73 29.57 0.50
C ILE A 174 48.66 30.35 -0.26
N ILE A 175 47.46 30.46 0.32
CA ILE A 175 46.32 31.19 -0.27
C ILE A 175 46.10 32.48 0.52
N THR A 176 46.17 33.63 -0.16
CA THR A 176 45.95 34.97 0.45
C THR A 176 44.89 35.76 -0.32
N GLY A 177 44.37 36.85 0.27
CA GLY A 177 43.38 37.74 -0.36
C GLY A 177 42.15 38.04 0.51
N PRO A 178 41.20 38.88 0.05
CA PRO A 178 39.99 39.24 0.80
C PRO A 178 38.99 38.07 0.94
N ASN A 179 38.19 38.04 2.00
CA ASN A 179 37.29 36.90 2.34
C ASN A 179 36.15 36.69 1.34
N THR A 180 35.79 37.71 0.58
CA THR A 180 34.74 37.67 -0.45
C THR A 180 35.18 37.06 -1.78
N GLY A 181 36.47 36.71 -1.96
CA GLY A 181 37.02 36.20 -3.21
C GLY A 181 36.86 34.69 -3.46
N GLY A 182 36.03 33.99 -2.69
CA GLY A 182 35.80 32.56 -2.86
C GLY A 182 36.90 31.65 -2.29
N LYS A 183 37.74 32.13 -1.35
CA LYS A 183 38.83 31.33 -0.74
C LYS A 183 38.35 30.10 0.05
N THR A 184 37.10 30.13 0.53
CA THR A 184 36.50 29.03 1.29
C THR A 184 35.94 27.92 0.38
N VAL A 185 35.81 28.20 -0.92
CA VAL A 185 35.17 27.34 -1.93
C VAL A 185 36.21 26.50 -2.67
#